data_AF-A0A2G9PBN6-F1
#
_entry.id   AF-A0A2G9PBN6-F1
#
_cell.length_a   1.000
_cell.length_b   1.000
_cell.length_c   1.000
_cell.angle_alpha   90.00
_cell.angle_beta   90.00
_cell.angle_gamma   90.00
#
_symmetry.space_group_name_H-M   'P 1'
#
loop_
_entity.id
_entity.type
_entity.pdbx_description
1 polymer ?
#
loop_
_entity_poly.entity_id
_entity_poly.type
_entity_poly.pdbx_seq_one_letter_code
_entity_poly.pdbx_strand_id
1 'polypeptide(L)'
;MIALAHALFGAVFALLFRLNPFIVILFSLVPDAEFILPTFHRGPLHTLLFLVVASLGAYAYDKDAGKAVFAGIASHFMLDSLTVMGVPLLYPFVNSYFSLHFFNTNQLSMLTIIVCVVVLFHNKKVSHAKAPKLFFVLPLLVLVPLLGSTQPIFEQSCPAELTPISEVTLYAGEPVLVEGVICSEIKDYTSNSGNAYQDFQLCNQSEVRVFKQKNVHQNVLARGDAVRVCGYYTTDYGGELYHIKFVKKN
;
A
#
# COMPACT_ATOMS: atom_id res chain seq x y z
N MET A 1 -9.13 -10.95 -5.37
CA MET A 1 -8.04 -11.81 -4.84
C MET A 1 -7.49 -11.29 -3.51
N ILE A 2 -7.36 -9.97 -3.32
CA ILE A 2 -6.80 -9.35 -2.11
C ILE A 2 -7.57 -9.74 -0.83
N ALA A 3 -8.90 -9.59 -0.81
CA ALA A 3 -9.73 -10.01 0.34
C ALA A 3 -9.55 -11.48 0.72
N LEU A 4 -9.40 -12.39 -0.25
CA LEU A 4 -9.15 -13.81 0.03
C LEU A 4 -7.78 -14.02 0.70
N ALA A 5 -6.75 -13.29 0.28
CA ALA A 5 -5.44 -13.32 0.93
C ALA A 5 -5.54 -12.82 2.38
N HIS A 6 -6.23 -11.72 2.64
CA HIS A 6 -6.47 -11.21 4.00
C HIS A 6 -7.26 -12.19 4.88
N ALA A 7 -8.31 -12.82 4.34
CA ALA A 7 -9.08 -13.82 5.07
C ALA A 7 -8.25 -15.05 5.44
N LEU A 8 -7.48 -15.61 4.49
CA LEU A 8 -6.64 -16.78 4.73
C LEU A 8 -5.48 -16.48 5.68
N PHE A 9 -4.88 -15.30 5.53
CA PHE A 9 -3.81 -14.85 6.42
C PHE A 9 -4.32 -14.65 7.85
N GLY A 10 -5.49 -14.03 8.01
CA GLY A 10 -6.20 -13.94 9.28
C GLY A 10 -6.53 -15.31 9.87
N ALA A 11 -6.99 -16.28 9.06
CA ALA A 11 -7.25 -17.65 9.53
C ALA A 11 -6.00 -18.34 10.08
N VAL A 12 -4.85 -18.15 9.42
CA VAL A 12 -3.56 -18.64 9.92
C VAL A 12 -3.19 -17.95 11.23
N PHE A 13 -3.35 -16.64 11.33
CA PHE A 13 -3.15 -15.90 12.59
C PHE A 13 -4.02 -16.44 13.72
N ALA A 14 -5.30 -16.67 13.48
CA ALA A 14 -6.22 -17.23 14.47
C ALA A 14 -5.74 -18.60 14.98
N LEU A 15 -5.29 -19.45 14.06
CA LEU A 15 -4.73 -20.76 14.39
C LEU A 15 -3.44 -20.64 15.22
N LEU A 16 -2.52 -19.78 14.80
CA LEU A 16 -1.23 -19.55 15.48
C LEU A 16 -1.42 -19.08 16.93
N PHE A 17 -2.37 -18.17 17.14
CA PHE A 17 -2.61 -17.56 18.45
C PHE A 17 -3.75 -18.21 19.25
N ARG A 18 -4.37 -19.27 18.71
CA ARG A 18 -5.52 -19.97 19.31
C ARG A 18 -6.69 -19.03 19.64
N LEU A 19 -6.97 -18.12 18.71
CA LEU A 19 -8.05 -17.15 18.82
C LEU A 19 -9.29 -17.66 18.08
N ASN A 20 -10.44 -17.03 18.31
CA ASN A 20 -11.65 -17.36 17.58
C ASN A 20 -11.47 -17.05 16.08
N PRO A 21 -11.46 -18.07 15.20
CA PRO A 21 -11.15 -17.88 13.79
C PRO A 21 -12.19 -17.04 13.06
N PHE A 22 -13.46 -17.12 13.44
CA PHE A 22 -14.51 -16.34 12.81
C PHE A 22 -14.31 -14.85 13.04
N ILE A 23 -13.98 -14.45 14.26
CA ILE A 23 -13.75 -13.04 14.61
C ILE A 23 -12.49 -12.52 13.90
N VAL A 24 -11.39 -13.29 13.93
CA VAL A 24 -10.14 -12.87 13.27
C VAL A 24 -10.32 -12.70 11.76
N ILE A 25 -10.97 -13.66 11.09
CA ILE A 25 -11.24 -13.58 9.63
C ILE A 25 -12.16 -12.42 9.30
N LEU A 26 -13.22 -12.21 10.07
CA LEU A 26 -14.13 -11.09 9.85
C LEU A 26 -13.37 -9.77 9.94
N PHE A 27 -12.60 -9.57 11.01
CA PHE A 27 -11.87 -8.33 11.26
C PHE A 27 -10.60 -8.17 10.42
N SER A 28 -10.10 -9.21 9.76
CA SER A 28 -9.08 -9.06 8.71
C SER A 28 -9.68 -8.57 7.38
N LEU A 29 -10.99 -8.60 7.21
CA LEU A 29 -11.70 -8.07 6.03
C LEU A 29 -12.32 -6.69 6.26
N VAL A 30 -12.57 -6.31 7.52
CA VAL A 30 -13.21 -5.01 7.84
C VAL A 30 -12.48 -3.81 7.23
N PRO A 31 -11.14 -3.70 7.23
CA PRO A 31 -10.47 -2.57 6.57
C PRO A 31 -10.82 -2.45 5.08
N ASP A 32 -10.97 -3.56 4.36
CA ASP A 32 -11.40 -3.58 2.95
C ASP A 32 -12.86 -3.12 2.74
N ALA A 33 -13.66 -2.95 3.80
CA ALA A 33 -15.03 -2.44 3.67
C ALA A 33 -15.06 -0.95 3.22
N GLU A 34 -13.96 -0.22 3.35
CA GLU A 34 -13.87 1.17 2.87
C GLU A 34 -14.07 1.30 1.37
N PHE A 35 -13.82 0.25 0.59
CA PHE A 35 -14.10 0.25 -0.85
C PHE A 35 -15.58 0.48 -1.19
N ILE A 36 -16.48 0.23 -0.24
CA ILE A 36 -17.91 0.50 -0.39
C ILE A 36 -18.19 2.01 -0.26
N LEU A 37 -17.31 2.74 0.42
CA LEU A 37 -17.41 4.18 0.57
C LEU A 37 -16.76 4.86 -0.64
N PRO A 38 -17.48 5.74 -1.37
CA PRO A 38 -17.06 6.25 -2.66
C PRO A 38 -15.82 7.16 -2.64
N THR A 39 -15.25 7.47 -1.48
CA THR A 39 -14.26 8.55 -1.31
C THR A 39 -12.93 8.12 -0.66
N PHE A 40 -12.81 6.90 -0.14
CA PHE A 40 -11.61 6.49 0.59
C PHE A 40 -11.13 5.11 0.17
N HIS A 41 -10.04 5.09 -0.58
CA HIS A 41 -9.29 3.87 -0.80
C HIS A 41 -8.12 3.88 0.21
N ARG A 42 -8.28 3.16 1.34
CA ARG A 42 -7.39 3.17 2.53
C ARG A 42 -7.46 4.45 3.35
N GLY A 43 -8.58 4.65 4.03
CA GLY A 43 -8.89 5.77 4.91
C GLY A 43 -8.90 5.38 6.40
N PRO A 44 -9.87 5.87 7.20
CA PRO A 44 -9.96 5.65 8.64
C PRO A 44 -9.80 4.19 9.14
N LEU A 45 -10.27 3.18 8.39
CA LEU A 45 -10.20 1.78 8.81
C LEU A 45 -8.79 1.18 8.68
N HIS A 46 -7.88 1.87 8.00
CA HIS A 46 -6.48 1.47 7.83
C HIS A 46 -5.53 2.18 8.81
N THR A 47 -6.04 2.60 9.97
CA THR A 47 -5.30 3.40 10.96
C THR A 47 -5.04 2.63 12.25
N LEU A 48 -3.95 2.97 12.94
CA LEU A 48 -3.69 2.45 14.30
C LEU A 48 -4.79 2.89 15.28
N LEU A 49 -5.39 4.06 15.07
CA LEU A 49 -6.51 4.52 15.89
C LEU A 49 -7.70 3.55 15.76
N PHE A 50 -8.07 3.15 14.55
CA PHE A 50 -9.14 2.17 14.33
C PHE A 50 -8.81 0.82 14.97
N LEU A 51 -7.59 0.31 14.78
CA LEU A 51 -7.12 -0.92 15.42
C LEU A 51 -7.31 -0.85 16.95
N VAL A 52 -6.83 0.22 17.59
CA VAL A 52 -6.89 0.38 19.05
C VAL A 52 -8.34 0.51 19.53
N VAL A 53 -9.13 1.38 18.92
CA VAL A 53 -10.52 1.63 19.34
C VAL A 53 -11.39 0.39 19.15
N ALA A 54 -11.32 -0.27 18.00
CA ALA A 54 -12.09 -1.48 17.73
C ALA A 54 -11.70 -2.62 18.69
N SER A 55 -10.39 -2.82 18.91
CA SER A 55 -9.89 -3.87 19.78
C SER A 55 -10.23 -3.63 21.24
N LEU A 56 -10.05 -2.40 21.75
CA LEU A 56 -10.42 -2.04 23.12
C LEU A 56 -11.93 -2.08 23.33
N GLY A 57 -12.71 -1.63 22.35
CA GLY A 57 -14.17 -1.72 22.36
C GLY A 57 -14.62 -3.16 22.53
N ALA A 58 -14.13 -4.09 21.69
CA ALA A 58 -14.43 -5.51 21.82
C ALA A 58 -13.89 -6.11 23.14
N TYR A 59 -12.67 -5.73 23.56
CA TYR A 59 -12.04 -6.20 24.80
C TYR A 59 -12.85 -5.84 26.05
N ALA A 60 -13.50 -4.68 26.06
CA ALA A 60 -14.35 -4.23 27.16
C ALA A 60 -15.57 -5.13 27.38
N TYR A 61 -16.07 -5.79 26.32
CA TYR A 61 -17.17 -6.75 26.41
C TYR A 61 -16.68 -8.18 26.63
N ASP A 62 -15.67 -8.60 25.87
CA ASP A 62 -15.08 -9.92 25.95
C ASP A 62 -13.58 -9.87 25.61
N LYS A 63 -12.75 -10.32 26.56
CA LYS A 63 -11.29 -10.21 26.45
C LYS A 63 -10.74 -11.01 25.27
N ASP A 64 -11.35 -12.14 24.95
CA ASP A 64 -10.89 -13.00 23.85
C ASP A 64 -11.34 -12.46 22.49
N ALA A 65 -12.52 -11.87 22.41
CA ALA A 65 -12.99 -11.10 21.25
C ALA A 65 -12.06 -9.91 20.99
N GLY A 66 -11.68 -9.14 22.01
CA GLY A 66 -10.73 -8.03 21.87
C GLY A 66 -9.38 -8.46 21.27
N LYS A 67 -8.81 -9.57 21.75
CA LYS A 67 -7.58 -10.14 21.17
C LYS A 67 -7.78 -10.61 19.73
N ALA A 68 -8.92 -11.23 19.43
CA ALA A 68 -9.25 -11.70 18.08
C ALA A 68 -9.44 -10.55 17.08
N VAL A 69 -10.11 -9.47 17.50
CA VAL A 69 -10.26 -8.23 16.70
C VAL A 69 -8.89 -7.62 16.42
N PHE A 70 -8.06 -7.47 17.46
CA PHE A 70 -6.70 -6.97 17.30
C PHE A 70 -5.90 -7.80 16.30
N ALA A 71 -5.91 -9.13 16.44
CA ALA A 71 -5.20 -10.03 15.55
C ALA A 71 -5.70 -9.96 14.11
N GLY A 72 -7.02 -9.83 13.90
CA GLY A 72 -7.63 -9.70 12.57
C GLY A 72 -7.13 -8.45 11.85
N ILE A 73 -7.33 -7.28 12.46
CA ILE A 73 -6.94 -5.99 11.86
C ILE A 73 -5.41 -5.91 11.73
N ALA A 74 -4.64 -6.32 12.74
CA ALA A 74 -3.18 -6.30 12.68
C ALA A 74 -2.64 -7.21 11.57
N SER A 75 -3.24 -8.39 11.35
CA SER A 75 -2.85 -9.28 10.25
C SER A 75 -3.08 -8.65 8.88
N HIS A 76 -4.15 -7.87 8.73
CA HIS A 76 -4.43 -7.09 7.53
C HIS A 76 -3.34 -6.03 7.31
N PHE A 77 -3.08 -5.20 8.31
CA PHE A 77 -2.06 -4.13 8.22
C PHE A 77 -0.67 -4.68 7.91
N MET A 78 -0.34 -5.83 8.53
CA MET A 78 0.91 -6.52 8.27
C MET A 78 1.01 -6.92 6.79
N LEU A 79 -0.04 -7.52 6.21
CA LEU A 79 -0.01 -7.92 4.80
C LEU A 79 0.09 -6.70 3.87
N ASP A 80 -0.69 -5.66 4.15
CA ASP A 80 -0.67 -4.42 3.35
C ASP A 80 0.69 -3.70 3.45
N SER A 81 1.36 -3.74 4.61
CA SER A 81 2.70 -3.17 4.78
C SER A 81 3.78 -3.87 3.94
N LEU A 82 3.56 -5.11 3.49
CA LEU A 82 4.49 -5.81 2.62
C LEU A 82 4.33 -5.41 1.14
N THR A 83 3.23 -4.73 0.80
CA THR A 83 2.96 -4.25 -0.57
C THR A 83 3.59 -2.90 -0.83
N VAL A 84 3.97 -2.62 -2.09
CA VAL A 84 4.47 -1.29 -2.53
C VAL A 84 3.57 -0.14 -2.08
N MET A 85 2.25 -0.33 -2.05
CA MET A 85 1.30 0.72 -1.69
C MET A 85 1.28 1.03 -0.18
N GLY A 86 1.57 0.07 0.69
CA GLY A 86 1.62 0.27 2.14
C GLY A 86 0.29 0.59 2.84
N VAL A 87 0.37 0.99 4.11
CA VAL A 87 -0.79 1.28 4.96
C VAL A 87 -0.65 2.64 5.68
N PRO A 88 -1.65 3.53 5.67
CA PRO A 88 -1.57 4.86 6.28
C PRO A 88 -1.86 4.84 7.80
N LEU A 89 -0.99 4.18 8.57
CA LEU A 89 -1.19 3.89 9.99
C LEU A 89 -1.49 5.12 10.87
N LEU A 90 -0.99 6.30 10.51
CA LEU A 90 -1.10 7.54 11.27
C LEU A 90 -2.12 8.56 10.71
N TYR A 91 -2.90 8.19 9.70
CA TYR A 91 -3.98 9.04 9.20
C TYR A 91 -5.05 9.27 10.30
N PRO A 92 -5.67 10.47 10.41
CA PRO A 92 -5.51 11.66 9.57
C PRO A 92 -4.43 12.63 10.06
N PHE A 93 -3.62 12.28 11.06
CA PHE A 93 -2.59 13.17 11.61
C PHE A 93 -1.41 13.33 10.66
N VAL A 94 -1.06 12.26 9.92
CA VAL A 94 0.00 12.24 8.91
C VAL A 94 -0.50 11.49 7.68
N ASN A 95 -0.25 12.04 6.49
CA ASN A 95 -0.63 11.45 5.20
C ASN A 95 0.44 10.48 4.65
N SER A 96 1.28 9.90 5.50
CA SER A 96 2.36 8.98 5.11
C SER A 96 1.90 7.52 5.13
N TYR A 97 2.35 6.74 4.14
CA TYR A 97 2.10 5.30 4.06
C TYR A 97 3.31 4.51 4.56
N PHE A 98 3.07 3.48 5.36
CA PHE A 98 4.08 2.57 5.84
C PHE A 98 4.13 1.33 4.94
N SER A 99 5.28 1.09 4.30
CA SER A 99 5.49 -0.04 3.40
C SER A 99 6.94 -0.53 3.43
N LEU A 100 7.14 -1.85 3.40
CA LEU A 100 8.43 -2.52 3.24
C LEU A 100 8.78 -2.78 1.76
N HIS A 101 7.89 -2.50 0.81
CA HIS A 101 8.12 -2.62 -0.64
C HIS A 101 8.66 -3.98 -1.12
N PHE A 102 8.38 -5.07 -0.39
CA PHE A 102 8.93 -6.39 -0.76
C PHE A 102 8.23 -7.01 -1.97
N PHE A 103 6.95 -6.71 -2.17
CA PHE A 103 6.16 -7.38 -3.19
C PHE A 103 5.16 -6.45 -3.87
N ASN A 104 4.90 -6.69 -5.16
CA ASN A 104 3.72 -6.18 -5.83
C ASN A 104 2.46 -6.90 -5.30
N THR A 105 1.33 -6.19 -5.21
CA THR A 105 0.09 -6.68 -4.59
C THR A 105 -0.39 -8.03 -5.15
N ASN A 106 -0.30 -8.22 -6.48
CA ASN A 106 -0.71 -9.46 -7.14
C ASN A 106 0.20 -10.64 -6.79
N GLN A 107 1.52 -10.42 -6.74
CA GLN A 107 2.50 -11.46 -6.41
C GLN A 107 2.37 -11.89 -4.94
N LEU A 108 2.26 -10.91 -4.02
CA LEU A 108 2.07 -11.18 -2.60
C LEU A 108 0.79 -11.96 -2.33
N SER A 109 -0.31 -11.57 -2.97
CA SER A 109 -1.61 -12.24 -2.79
C SER A 109 -1.51 -13.72 -3.14
N MET A 110 -0.92 -14.06 -4.29
CA MET A 110 -0.78 -15.45 -4.73
C MET A 110 0.13 -16.27 -3.79
N LEU A 111 1.29 -15.73 -3.42
CA LEU A 111 2.22 -16.39 -2.51
C LEU A 111 1.58 -16.64 -1.14
N THR A 112 0.88 -15.63 -0.60
CA THR A 112 0.21 -15.70 0.70
C THR A 112 -0.88 -16.76 0.69
N ILE A 113 -1.70 -16.81 -0.37
CA ILE A 113 -2.74 -17.83 -0.52
C ILE A 113 -2.11 -19.23 -0.51
N ILE A 114 -1.07 -19.48 -1.30
CA ILE A 114 -0.41 -20.79 -1.37
C ILE A 114 0.14 -21.20 -0.01
N VAL A 115 0.90 -20.32 0.65
CA VAL A 115 1.50 -20.60 1.97
C VAL A 115 0.42 -20.85 3.02
N CYS A 116 -0.61 -20.00 3.08
CA CYS A 116 -1.68 -20.16 4.06
C CYS A 116 -2.44 -21.48 3.87
N VAL A 117 -2.75 -21.84 2.62
CA VAL A 117 -3.39 -23.11 2.29
C VAL A 117 -2.53 -24.29 2.76
N VAL A 118 -1.23 -24.29 2.46
CA VAL A 118 -0.30 -25.34 2.91
C VAL A 118 -0.27 -25.46 4.43
N VAL A 119 -0.18 -24.34 5.16
CA VAL A 119 -0.18 -24.31 6.63
C VAL A 119 -1.48 -24.85 7.21
N LEU A 120 -2.63 -24.42 6.67
CA LEU A 120 -3.95 -24.87 7.12
C LEU A 120 -4.15 -26.38 6.85
N PHE A 121 -3.74 -26.87 5.67
CA PHE A 121 -3.81 -28.30 5.35
C PHE A 121 -2.92 -29.16 6.25
N HIS A 122 -1.70 -28.73 6.55
CA HIS A 122 -0.79 -29.45 7.45
C HIS A 122 -1.32 -29.46 8.89
N ASN A 123 -1.86 -28.34 9.36
CA ASN A 123 -2.39 -28.26 10.73
C ASN A 123 -3.72 -28.98 10.92
N LYS A 124 -4.52 -29.21 9.86
CA LYS A 124 -5.74 -30.02 9.94
C LYS A 124 -5.44 -31.47 10.41
N LYS A 125 -4.23 -31.98 10.13
CA LYS A 125 -3.75 -33.29 10.62
C LYS A 125 -3.18 -33.25 12.05
N VAL A 126 -2.88 -32.06 12.59
CA VAL A 126 -2.20 -31.86 13.90
C VAL A 126 -3.20 -31.59 15.04
N SER A 127 -4.50 -31.75 14.79
CA SER A 127 -5.60 -31.54 15.75
C SER A 127 -5.53 -32.36 17.06
N HIS A 128 -4.54 -33.24 17.24
CA HIS A 128 -4.34 -34.01 18.48
C HIS A 128 -2.91 -33.97 19.07
N ALA A 129 -1.92 -33.35 18.42
CA ALA A 129 -0.55 -33.34 18.92
C ALA A 129 -0.17 -31.96 19.48
N LYS A 130 0.40 -31.94 20.69
CA LYS A 130 0.96 -30.75 21.33
C LYS A 130 1.84 -30.00 20.32
N ALA A 131 1.53 -28.72 20.10
CA ALA A 131 2.10 -27.90 19.04
C ALA A 131 3.65 -28.00 19.00
N PRO A 132 4.27 -28.24 17.83
CA PRO A 132 5.71 -28.32 17.69
C PRO A 132 6.37 -26.96 17.97
N LYS A 133 7.55 -26.97 18.58
CA LYS A 133 8.33 -25.78 18.99
C LYS A 133 8.80 -24.89 17.81
N LEU A 134 8.52 -25.28 16.56
CA LEU A 134 8.82 -24.49 15.35
C LEU A 134 7.95 -23.23 15.21
N PHE A 135 6.89 -23.10 16.04
CA PHE A 135 5.91 -22.00 16.02
C PHE A 135 6.46 -20.63 16.46
N PHE A 136 7.64 -20.56 17.09
CA PHE A 136 8.22 -19.29 17.56
C PHE A 136 9.08 -18.57 16.51
N VAL A 137 9.47 -19.22 15.42
CA VAL A 137 10.41 -18.64 14.45
C VAL A 137 9.72 -17.71 13.45
N LEU A 138 8.45 -17.99 13.11
CA LEU A 138 7.69 -17.19 12.13
C LEU A 138 7.28 -15.79 12.61
N PRO A 139 6.73 -15.61 13.84
CA PRO A 139 6.42 -14.27 14.32
C PRO A 139 7.70 -13.46 14.59
N LEU A 140 8.82 -14.10 14.96
CA LEU A 140 10.10 -13.43 15.18
C LEU A 140 10.71 -12.91 13.86
N LEU A 141 10.56 -13.65 12.75
CA LEU A 141 10.98 -13.18 11.42
C LEU A 141 10.20 -11.96 10.91
N VAL A 142 9.00 -11.73 11.43
CA VAL A 142 8.15 -10.57 11.11
C VAL A 142 8.35 -9.42 12.10
N LEU A 143 8.61 -9.72 13.38
CA LEU A 143 8.88 -8.72 14.42
C LEU A 143 10.29 -8.10 14.32
N VAL A 144 11.27 -8.82 13.76
CA VAL A 144 12.63 -8.29 13.55
C VAL A 144 12.65 -7.10 12.57
N PRO A 145 11.93 -7.10 11.43
CA PRO A 145 11.79 -5.90 10.59
C PRO A 145 10.98 -4.76 11.24
N LEU A 146 10.14 -5.03 12.25
CA LEU A 146 9.43 -4.00 13.03
C LEU A 146 10.33 -3.29 14.06
N LEU A 147 11.41 -3.93 14.51
CA LEU A 147 12.33 -3.39 15.53
C LEU A 147 13.69 -2.95 14.95
N GLY A 148 14.09 -3.49 13.79
CA GLY A 148 15.32 -3.14 13.10
C GLY A 148 15.00 -2.35 11.83
N SER A 149 15.37 -1.07 11.82
CA SER A 149 15.21 -0.12 10.70
C SER A 149 13.80 0.48 10.54
N THR A 150 13.30 1.13 11.58
CA THR A 150 12.57 2.40 11.37
C THR A 150 13.57 3.47 10.92
N GLN A 151 14.21 3.29 9.76
CA GLN A 151 14.32 4.47 8.92
C GLN A 151 12.86 4.74 8.56
N PRO A 152 12.22 5.82 9.02
CA PRO A 152 11.00 6.25 8.36
C PRO A 152 11.36 6.22 6.89
N ILE A 153 10.72 5.37 6.08
CA ILE A 153 10.95 5.38 4.64
C ILE A 153 10.41 6.73 4.26
N PHE A 154 11.36 7.67 4.23
CA PHE A 154 11.23 9.02 3.76
C PHE A 154 10.34 8.90 2.54
N GLU A 155 9.32 9.74 2.48
CA GLU A 155 8.72 10.14 1.24
C GLU A 155 9.86 10.27 0.22
N GLN A 156 10.08 9.22 -0.59
CA GLN A 156 11.42 8.95 -1.15
C GLN A 156 11.82 10.15 -1.97
N SER A 157 12.71 10.98 -1.42
CA SER A 157 12.90 12.33 -1.93
C SER A 157 13.34 12.20 -3.37
N CYS A 158 12.76 13.02 -4.25
CA CYS A 158 13.12 13.05 -5.65
C CYS A 158 14.65 13.10 -5.77
N PRO A 159 15.25 12.34 -6.69
CA PRO A 159 16.69 12.39 -6.88
C PRO A 159 17.12 13.83 -7.18
N ALA A 160 18.31 14.20 -6.72
CA ALA A 160 18.86 15.53 -6.98
C ALA A 160 19.29 15.71 -8.45
N GLU A 161 19.63 14.60 -9.11
CA GLU A 161 20.10 14.55 -10.49
C GLU A 161 18.94 14.38 -11.46
N LEU A 162 19.05 15.04 -12.62
CA LEU A 162 18.05 14.98 -13.68
C LEU A 162 18.21 13.68 -14.48
N THR A 163 17.12 12.95 -14.63
CA THR A 163 17.04 11.80 -15.53
C THR A 163 16.64 12.28 -16.93
N PRO A 164 17.41 11.98 -17.98
CA PRO A 164 17.00 12.25 -19.36
C PRO A 164 15.68 11.55 -19.69
N ILE A 165 14.77 12.22 -20.41
CA ILE A 165 13.45 11.64 -20.74
C ILE A 165 13.59 10.30 -21.49
N SER A 166 14.60 10.19 -22.37
CA SER A 166 14.92 8.97 -23.12
C SER A 166 15.29 7.77 -22.25
N GLU A 167 15.70 8.00 -21.00
CA GLU A 167 16.21 6.96 -20.08
C GLU A 167 15.21 6.62 -18.96
N VAL A 168 14.09 7.33 -18.86
CA VAL A 168 13.11 7.16 -17.78
C VAL A 168 12.60 5.71 -17.67
N THR A 169 12.54 4.98 -18.79
CA THR A 169 12.12 3.57 -18.86
C THR A 169 13.03 2.64 -18.06
N LEU A 170 14.29 3.02 -17.85
CA LEU A 170 15.27 2.23 -17.09
C LEU A 170 15.02 2.28 -15.57
N TYR A 171 14.19 3.22 -15.11
CA TYR A 171 13.91 3.49 -13.69
C TYR A 171 12.46 3.14 -13.32
N ALA A 172 11.89 2.12 -13.96
CA ALA A 172 10.52 1.68 -13.67
C ALA A 172 10.35 1.30 -12.19
N GLY A 173 9.38 1.92 -11.52
CA GLY A 173 9.11 1.73 -10.09
C GLY A 173 9.98 2.59 -9.15
N GLU A 174 10.91 3.38 -9.67
CA GLU A 174 11.74 4.31 -8.89
C GLU A 174 11.32 5.77 -9.12
N PRO A 175 11.54 6.68 -8.14
CA PRO A 175 11.28 8.10 -8.34
C PRO A 175 12.35 8.70 -9.25
N VAL A 176 11.91 9.39 -10.31
CA VAL A 176 12.78 10.12 -11.23
C VAL A 176 12.48 11.60 -11.20
N LEU A 177 13.50 12.42 -11.46
CA LEU A 177 13.36 13.86 -11.65
C LEU A 177 13.64 14.17 -13.11
N VAL A 178 12.62 14.59 -13.85
CA VAL A 178 12.73 14.92 -15.28
C VAL A 178 12.50 16.41 -15.51
N GLU A 179 13.13 16.95 -16.55
CA GLU A 179 12.95 18.33 -17.00
C GLU A 179 12.61 18.35 -18.49
N GLY A 180 11.63 19.16 -18.86
CA GLY A 180 11.26 19.37 -20.25
C GLY A 180 10.19 20.43 -20.43
N VAL A 181 9.65 20.51 -21.64
CA VAL A 181 8.59 21.46 -22.00
C VAL A 181 7.28 20.70 -22.20
N ILE A 182 6.18 21.24 -21.68
CA ILE A 182 4.85 20.68 -21.93
C ILE A 182 4.51 20.87 -23.41
N CYS A 183 4.51 19.79 -24.18
CA CYS A 183 4.39 19.84 -25.64
C CYS A 183 2.99 19.47 -26.16
N SER A 184 2.17 18.79 -25.36
CA SER A 184 0.77 18.50 -25.68
C SER A 184 -0.17 19.54 -25.06
N GLU A 185 -1.44 19.50 -25.48
CA GLU A 185 -2.52 20.11 -24.71
C GLU A 185 -2.70 19.37 -23.39
N ILE A 186 -3.07 20.11 -22.34
CA ILE A 186 -3.35 19.55 -21.02
C ILE A 186 -4.81 19.13 -20.98
N LYS A 187 -5.04 17.85 -20.75
CA LYS A 187 -6.38 17.28 -20.65
C LYS A 187 -6.73 17.03 -19.21
N ASP A 188 -7.90 17.53 -18.81
CA ASP A 188 -8.45 17.21 -17.50
C ASP A 188 -9.24 15.90 -17.57
N TYR A 189 -9.00 15.03 -16.60
CA TYR A 189 -9.67 13.74 -16.48
C TYR A 189 -10.13 13.53 -15.05
N THR A 190 -11.31 12.95 -14.86
CA THR A 190 -11.78 12.52 -13.53
C THR A 190 -11.87 11.00 -13.55
N SER A 191 -11.18 10.34 -12.62
CA SER A 191 -11.24 8.88 -12.50
C SER A 191 -12.64 8.43 -12.07
N ASN A 192 -12.92 7.14 -12.24
CA ASN A 192 -14.13 6.52 -11.70
C ASN A 192 -14.24 6.65 -10.17
N SER A 193 -13.12 6.84 -9.47
CA SER A 193 -13.06 7.12 -8.04
C SER A 193 -13.25 8.60 -7.67
N GLY A 194 -13.60 9.46 -8.64
CA GLY A 194 -13.84 10.88 -8.42
C GLY A 194 -12.58 11.75 -8.27
N ASN A 195 -11.39 11.18 -8.45
CA ASN A 195 -10.14 11.94 -8.36
C ASN A 195 -9.89 12.69 -9.68
N ALA A 196 -9.60 13.98 -9.59
CA ALA A 196 -9.28 14.81 -10.75
C ALA A 196 -7.78 14.80 -11.07
N TYR A 197 -7.45 14.63 -12.34
CA TYR A 197 -6.10 14.55 -12.90
C TYR A 197 -5.94 15.50 -14.09
N GLN A 198 -4.69 15.79 -14.39
CA GLN A 198 -4.20 16.46 -15.59
C GLN A 198 -3.27 15.50 -16.32
N ASP A 199 -3.53 15.30 -17.61
CA ASP A 199 -2.77 14.47 -18.52
C ASP A 199 -2.09 15.36 -19.56
N PHE A 200 -0.77 15.26 -19.66
CA PHE A 200 0.02 16.00 -20.65
C PHE A 200 1.33 15.28 -20.98
N GLN A 201 1.95 15.64 -22.10
CA GLN A 201 3.25 15.14 -22.51
C GLN A 201 4.34 16.17 -22.22
N LEU A 202 5.45 15.66 -21.71
CA LEU A 202 6.70 16.37 -21.49
C LEU A 202 7.66 16.00 -22.62
N CYS A 203 8.21 17.00 -23.30
CA CYS A 203 9.17 16.82 -24.38
C CYS A 203 10.54 17.42 -24.05
N ASN A 204 11.59 16.64 -24.28
CA ASN A 204 12.99 17.04 -24.28
C ASN A 204 13.80 15.99 -25.04
N GLN A 205 13.96 16.15 -26.36
CA GLN A 205 14.54 15.17 -27.32
C GLN A 205 13.79 13.82 -27.44
N SER A 206 13.04 13.44 -26.40
CA SER A 206 12.08 12.33 -26.33
C SER A 206 10.80 12.83 -25.65
N GLU A 207 9.75 12.01 -25.64
CA GLU A 207 8.49 12.32 -24.99
C GLU A 207 8.18 11.35 -23.84
N VAL A 208 7.55 11.88 -22.79
CA VAL A 208 6.97 11.06 -21.72
C VAL A 208 5.63 11.64 -21.31
N ARG A 209 4.64 10.77 -21.14
CA ARG A 209 3.32 11.16 -20.65
C ARG A 209 3.36 11.36 -19.13
N VAL A 210 2.66 12.36 -18.63
CA VAL A 210 2.61 12.73 -17.23
C VAL A 210 1.17 12.79 -16.77
N PHE A 211 0.87 12.03 -15.71
CA PHE A 211 -0.44 11.94 -15.10
C PHE A 211 -0.39 12.55 -13.69
N LYS A 212 -0.77 13.83 -13.59
CA LYS A 212 -0.69 14.63 -12.36
C LYS A 212 -2.06 14.76 -11.69
N GLN A 213 -2.19 14.45 -10.40
CA GLN A 213 -3.44 14.73 -9.66
C GLN A 213 -3.61 16.25 -9.44
N LYS A 214 -4.79 16.80 -9.71
CA LYS A 214 -5.07 18.26 -9.62
C LYS A 214 -4.87 18.84 -8.21
N ASN A 215 -5.06 18.02 -7.18
CA ASN A 215 -4.93 18.44 -5.78
C ASN A 215 -3.47 18.67 -5.36
N VAL A 216 -2.49 18.22 -6.17
CA VAL A 216 -1.06 18.38 -5.91
C VAL A 216 -0.59 19.69 -6.56
N HIS A 217 -0.56 20.76 -5.76
CA HIS A 217 -0.09 22.11 -6.11
C HIS A 217 -0.87 22.81 -7.25
N GLN A 218 -1.50 23.94 -6.93
CA GLN A 218 -2.37 24.74 -7.81
C GLN A 218 -1.62 25.56 -8.88
N ASN A 219 -0.48 25.06 -9.37
CA ASN A 219 0.19 25.71 -10.49
C ASN A 219 -0.65 25.51 -11.74
N VAL A 220 -1.12 26.62 -12.32
CA VAL A 220 -1.76 26.62 -13.65
C VAL A 220 -0.67 26.32 -14.66
N LEU A 221 -0.72 25.12 -15.23
CA LEU A 221 0.19 24.66 -16.27
C LEU A 221 -0.40 24.99 -17.65
N ALA A 222 0.45 25.28 -18.62
CA ALA A 222 0.06 25.49 -20.00
C ALA A 222 1.06 24.83 -20.97
N ARG A 223 0.61 24.56 -22.20
CA ARG A 223 1.50 24.12 -23.28
C ARG A 223 2.58 25.18 -23.50
N GLY A 224 3.83 24.74 -23.65
CA GLY A 224 5.01 25.59 -23.77
C GLY A 224 5.70 25.90 -22.45
N ASP A 225 5.11 25.56 -21.30
CA ASP A 225 5.76 25.75 -20.01
C ASP A 225 6.94 24.78 -19.85
N ALA A 226 8.10 25.32 -19.47
CA ALA A 226 9.23 24.53 -19.02
C ALA A 226 9.01 24.12 -17.56
N VAL A 227 9.03 22.82 -17.29
CA VAL A 227 8.74 22.27 -15.96
C VAL A 227 9.73 21.19 -15.56
N ARG A 228 9.99 21.11 -14.25
CA ARG A 228 10.58 19.94 -13.60
C ARG A 228 9.50 19.13 -12.94
N VAL A 229 9.49 17.84 -13.23
CA VAL A 229 8.51 16.89 -12.71
C VAL A 229 9.24 15.80 -11.95
N CYS A 230 8.82 15.58 -10.72
CA CYS A 230 9.22 14.40 -9.98
C CYS A 230 8.05 13.45 -9.82
N GLY A 231 8.23 12.20 -10.23
CA GLY A 231 7.24 11.15 -10.13
C GLY A 231 7.86 9.78 -10.32
N TYR A 232 7.02 8.76 -10.29
CA TYR A 232 7.42 7.37 -10.55
C TYR A 232 7.12 7.05 -12.01
N TYR A 233 7.97 6.28 -12.67
CA TYR A 233 7.66 5.76 -14.01
C TYR A 233 6.99 4.39 -13.91
N THR A 234 5.91 4.17 -14.66
CA THR A 234 5.27 2.86 -14.80
C THR A 234 4.94 2.54 -16.25
N THR A 235 5.07 1.26 -16.60
CA THR A 235 4.61 0.70 -17.87
C THR A 235 3.17 0.23 -17.85
N ASP A 236 2.54 0.14 -16.66
CA ASP A 236 1.20 -0.45 -16.49
C ASP A 236 0.11 0.30 -17.26
N TYR A 237 0.35 1.57 -17.57
CA TYR A 237 -0.56 2.46 -18.28
C TYR A 237 0.00 2.95 -19.63
N GLY A 238 0.93 2.20 -20.21
CA GLY A 238 1.52 2.53 -21.53
C GLY A 238 2.77 3.41 -21.47
N GLY A 239 3.43 3.50 -20.31
CA GLY A 239 4.68 4.24 -20.15
C GLY A 239 4.47 5.70 -19.77
N GLU A 240 4.15 5.94 -18.50
CA GLU A 240 3.86 7.29 -18.01
C GLU A 240 4.46 7.56 -16.62
N LEU A 241 4.68 8.83 -16.35
CA LEU A 241 5.00 9.34 -15.02
C LEU A 241 3.72 9.54 -14.22
N TYR A 242 3.66 8.90 -13.06
CA TYR A 242 2.52 8.92 -12.15
C TYR A 242 2.98 9.19 -10.71
N HIS A 243 2.03 9.36 -9.77
CA HIS A 243 2.30 9.81 -8.39
C HIS A 243 3.25 11.02 -8.34
N ILE A 244 2.92 12.04 -9.12
CA ILE A 244 3.72 13.24 -9.22
C ILE A 244 3.80 13.94 -7.87
N LYS A 245 5.01 14.05 -7.32
CA LYS A 245 5.27 14.71 -6.03
C LYS A 245 5.23 16.22 -6.16
N PHE A 246 5.86 16.74 -7.20
CA PHE A 246 5.76 18.15 -7.55
C PHE A 246 5.93 18.38 -9.05
N VAL A 247 5.35 19.49 -9.49
CA VAL A 247 5.62 20.11 -10.78
C VAL A 247 6.05 21.54 -10.52
N LYS A 248 7.32 21.83 -10.79
CA LYS A 248 7.88 23.17 -10.63
C LYS A 248 8.07 23.78 -12.01
N LYS A 249 7.35 24.87 -12.27
CA LYS A 249 7.59 25.72 -13.44
C LYS A 249 8.92 26.45 -13.24
N ASN A 250 9.79 26.40 -14.25
CA ASN A 250 11.05 27.14 -14.24
C ASN A 250 10.82 28.65 -14.43
#